data_AF-A0A6I2KXY6-F1
#
_entry.id   AF-A0A6I2KXY6-F1
#
_cell.length_a   1.000
_cell.length_b   1.000
_cell.length_c   1.000
_cell.angle_alpha   90.00
_cell.angle_beta   90.00
_cell.angle_gamma   90.00
#
_symmetry.space_group_name_H-M   'P 1'
#
loop_
_entity.id
_entity.type
_entity.pdbx_description
1 polymer ?
#
loop_
_entity_poly.entity_id
_entity_poly.type
_entity_poly.pdbx_seq_one_letter_code
_entity_poly.pdbx_strand_id
1 'polypeptide(L)'
;MDRTIVYPLEETTETDLLNTNKFAMIALAKLAVAILGTGPHLHGLACTPGAGLTVSVAAGQILKTGAIDATAYSSLGADSHTILKQGLVLDATALSCPAPTTAGKSINYLVQIGYADTDTGGTVLPFYNASNPAIPFTGPGGSGAAVSTVRAAQCLVQVKAGAAANTGSQTTPAADSGFVAAYVVQVDYGMAAIPQANITVASGAPFLAGLLNSHHGGGAGQAPKVDLATETTGTLPLSNLPTGLTIWCGTSTGAANAQVVAVPTGMTTFPTGTGIAWKVGAGLTNTSALTVTVGGFGTCSVLKDGPTGPIPLTGGELVAGQVANARFDGTILQLSSTELGTAALANASSNTGVVAAVNGVATVGQVPTFTDTAGTVGAGRAVTANTGKLAAVQGSPTIGHMAVFDANGSLQDGGIAGVAAAPTYLNYANANNTVLGPGAYNADTLPANGGAFTVLLPAAPAIGAALDFTDVSGSWNTNYFTLGRNGNTIEGLSEDFVFNVAGLVFRIEWNGTTWRLI
;
A
#
# COMPACT_ATOMS: atom_id res chain seq x y z
N MET A 1 -38.25 18.27 -4.97
CA MET A 1 -39.54 17.77 -5.48
C MET A 1 -40.48 18.95 -5.47
N ASP A 2 -41.13 19.22 -6.60
CA ASP A 2 -42.13 20.27 -6.69
C ASP A 2 -43.37 19.87 -5.88
N ARG A 3 -44.06 20.86 -5.32
CA ARG A 3 -45.24 20.65 -4.46
C ARG A 3 -46.31 21.65 -4.85
N THR A 4 -47.54 21.18 -4.94
CA THR A 4 -48.71 22.04 -5.08
C THR A 4 -48.88 22.87 -3.81
N ILE A 5 -49.13 24.17 -3.95
CA ILE A 5 -49.48 25.06 -2.83
C ILE A 5 -51.00 25.19 -2.85
N VAL A 6 -51.65 24.89 -1.72
CA VAL A 6 -53.09 25.08 -1.50
C VAL A 6 -53.28 26.04 -0.33
N TYR A 7 -54.23 26.95 -0.44
CA TYR A 7 -54.50 28.00 0.54
C TYR A 7 -55.69 27.70 1.44
N PRO A 8 -55.77 28.30 2.64
CA PRO A 8 -56.98 28.26 3.45
C PRO A 8 -58.18 28.83 2.67
N LEU A 9 -59.32 28.14 2.73
CA LEU A 9 -60.57 28.47 2.03
C LEU A 9 -60.51 28.33 0.50
N GLU A 10 -59.46 27.73 -0.06
CA GLU A 10 -59.42 27.37 -1.48
C GLU A 10 -60.29 26.14 -1.77
N GLU A 11 -61.02 26.17 -2.88
CA GLU A 11 -61.68 25.00 -3.44
C GLU A 11 -60.65 24.14 -4.19
N THR A 12 -60.28 22.98 -3.63
CA THR A 12 -59.28 22.10 -4.24
C THR A 12 -59.78 21.51 -5.55
N THR A 13 -58.93 21.51 -6.57
CA THR A 13 -59.20 20.85 -7.84
C THR A 13 -58.63 19.43 -7.86
N GLU A 14 -59.14 18.57 -8.74
CA GLU A 14 -58.53 17.26 -8.96
C GLU A 14 -57.09 17.39 -9.47
N THR A 15 -56.78 18.45 -10.21
CA THR A 15 -55.43 18.68 -10.75
C THR A 15 -54.38 18.88 -9.66
N ASP A 16 -54.75 19.36 -8.48
CA ASP A 16 -53.83 19.52 -7.35
C ASP A 16 -53.29 18.18 -6.85
N LEU A 17 -54.18 17.17 -6.78
CA LEU A 17 -53.84 15.80 -6.42
C LEU A 17 -53.04 15.11 -7.54
N LEU A 18 -53.48 15.26 -8.79
CA LEU A 18 -52.83 14.64 -9.94
C LEU A 18 -51.40 15.18 -10.13
N ASN A 19 -51.18 16.48 -9.95
CA ASN A 19 -49.86 17.10 -10.02
C ASN A 19 -48.92 16.58 -8.91
N THR A 20 -49.44 16.37 -7.70
CA THR A 20 -48.65 15.79 -6.60
C THR A 20 -48.11 14.40 -6.95
N ASN A 21 -48.95 13.55 -7.57
CA ASN A 21 -48.53 12.22 -8.06
C ASN A 21 -47.46 12.32 -9.16
N LYS A 22 -47.67 13.23 -10.13
CA LYS A 22 -46.72 13.50 -11.23
C LYS A 22 -45.36 13.96 -10.70
N PHE A 23 -45.32 14.92 -9.78
CA PHE A 23 -44.08 15.43 -9.20
C PHE A 23 -43.33 14.39 -8.38
N ALA A 24 -44.06 13.54 -7.64
CA ALA A 24 -43.47 12.43 -6.90
C ALA A 24 -42.78 11.43 -7.85
N MET A 25 -43.44 11.05 -8.94
CA MET A 25 -42.87 10.18 -9.97
C MET A 25 -41.60 10.79 -10.60
N ILE A 26 -41.64 12.07 -10.97
CA ILE A 26 -40.47 12.76 -11.55
C ILE A 26 -39.29 12.75 -10.56
N ALA A 27 -39.54 13.01 -9.27
CA ALA A 27 -38.49 13.01 -8.25
C ALA A 27 -37.85 11.62 -8.08
N LEU A 28 -38.68 10.56 -8.01
CA LEU A 28 -38.17 9.17 -7.96
C LEU A 28 -37.38 8.82 -9.22
N ALA A 29 -37.86 9.23 -10.40
CA ALA A 29 -37.16 8.99 -11.65
C ALA A 29 -35.79 9.67 -11.68
N LYS A 30 -35.67 10.92 -11.19
CA LYS A 30 -34.38 11.62 -11.11
C LYS A 30 -33.41 10.95 -10.15
N LEU A 31 -33.91 10.45 -9.01
CA LEU A 31 -33.09 9.65 -8.09
C LEU A 31 -32.63 8.34 -8.73
N ALA A 32 -33.52 7.62 -9.40
CA ALA A 32 -33.20 6.37 -10.08
C ALA A 32 -32.16 6.58 -11.19
N VAL A 33 -32.27 7.66 -11.98
CA VAL A 33 -31.27 8.02 -13.00
C VAL A 33 -29.91 8.33 -12.37
N ALA A 34 -29.87 9.03 -11.24
CA ALA A 34 -28.62 9.33 -10.55
C ALA A 34 -27.86 8.07 -10.07
N ILE A 35 -28.60 6.99 -9.80
CA ILE A 35 -28.06 5.73 -9.27
C ILE A 35 -27.74 4.74 -10.40
N LEU A 36 -28.65 4.59 -11.37
CA LEU A 36 -28.62 3.53 -12.37
C LEU A 36 -28.19 4.02 -13.75
N GLY A 37 -28.27 5.33 -14.01
CA GLY A 37 -28.13 5.91 -15.34
C GLY A 37 -29.45 5.96 -16.12
N THR A 38 -29.35 6.19 -17.43
CA THR A 38 -30.51 6.38 -18.32
C THR A 38 -30.86 5.14 -19.16
N GLY A 39 -30.17 4.02 -18.95
CA GLY A 39 -30.39 2.79 -19.69
C GLY A 39 -31.71 2.10 -19.30
N PRO A 40 -32.21 1.17 -20.13
CA PRO A 40 -33.21 0.23 -19.64
C PRO A 40 -32.55 -0.68 -18.59
N HIS A 41 -33.29 -1.00 -17.52
CA HIS A 41 -32.82 -1.89 -16.46
C HIS A 41 -33.93 -2.87 -16.07
N LEU A 42 -33.59 -4.15 -15.93
CA LEU A 42 -34.49 -5.21 -15.49
C LEU A 42 -34.12 -5.68 -14.08
N HIS A 43 -35.12 -5.99 -13.26
CA HIS A 43 -34.88 -6.58 -11.94
C HIS A 43 -36.02 -7.53 -11.56
N GLY A 44 -35.69 -8.65 -10.90
CA GLY A 44 -36.62 -9.76 -10.73
C GLY A 44 -36.81 -10.50 -12.06
N LEU A 45 -38.06 -10.77 -12.43
CA LEU A 45 -38.43 -11.37 -13.73
C LEU A 45 -37.76 -12.72 -14.01
N ALA A 46 -37.47 -13.51 -12.97
CA ALA A 46 -36.85 -14.82 -13.15
C ALA A 46 -37.71 -15.71 -14.06
N CYS A 47 -37.12 -16.22 -15.13
CA CYS A 47 -37.79 -17.10 -16.09
C CYS A 47 -37.49 -18.58 -15.79
N THR A 48 -38.54 -19.35 -15.49
CA THR A 48 -38.46 -20.78 -15.15
C THR A 48 -39.43 -21.60 -16.02
N PRO A 49 -39.25 -22.94 -16.10
CA PRO A 49 -40.21 -23.83 -16.73
C PRO A 49 -41.63 -23.68 -16.16
N GLY A 50 -42.62 -23.61 -17.05
CA GLY A 50 -44.04 -23.66 -16.71
C GLY A 50 -44.65 -25.04 -16.97
N ALA A 51 -45.98 -25.12 -16.96
CA ALA A 51 -46.70 -26.34 -17.30
C ALA A 51 -46.71 -26.58 -18.83
N GLY A 52 -46.38 -27.80 -19.26
CA GLY A 52 -46.27 -28.14 -20.68
C GLY A 52 -45.23 -27.28 -21.42
N LEU A 53 -45.57 -26.84 -22.62
CA LEU A 53 -44.71 -25.96 -23.42
C LEU A 53 -44.94 -24.47 -23.09
N THR A 54 -44.77 -24.13 -21.82
CA THR A 54 -44.83 -22.76 -21.32
C THR A 54 -43.62 -22.43 -20.47
N VAL A 55 -43.30 -21.13 -20.37
CA VAL A 55 -42.37 -20.60 -19.37
C VAL A 55 -43.12 -19.65 -18.44
N SER A 56 -42.69 -19.60 -17.18
CA SER A 56 -43.22 -18.70 -16.16
C SER A 56 -42.18 -17.61 -15.87
N VAL A 57 -42.56 -16.35 -16.07
CA VAL A 57 -41.74 -15.20 -15.72
C VAL A 57 -42.27 -14.63 -14.41
N ALA A 58 -41.47 -14.69 -13.36
CA ALA A 58 -41.87 -14.21 -12.03
C ALA A 58 -42.12 -12.69 -11.99
N ALA A 59 -42.67 -12.23 -10.86
CA ALA A 59 -42.82 -10.81 -10.57
C ALA A 59 -41.48 -10.05 -10.72
N GLY A 60 -41.58 -8.77 -11.07
CA GLY A 60 -40.41 -7.93 -11.25
C GLY A 60 -40.74 -6.59 -11.88
N GLN A 61 -39.71 -5.96 -12.43
CA GLN A 61 -39.81 -4.59 -12.90
C GLN A 61 -38.87 -4.29 -14.07
N ILE A 62 -39.27 -3.27 -14.81
CA ILE A 62 -38.46 -2.60 -15.83
C ILE A 62 -38.34 -1.13 -15.45
N LEU A 63 -37.13 -0.59 -15.49
CA LEU A 63 -36.90 0.85 -15.55
C LEU A 63 -36.52 1.21 -16.97
N LYS A 64 -37.21 2.17 -17.57
CA LYS A 64 -36.96 2.58 -18.96
C LYS A 64 -37.34 4.03 -19.19
N THR A 65 -36.57 4.74 -20.01
CA THR A 65 -36.91 6.11 -20.40
C THR A 65 -38.20 6.14 -21.23
N GLY A 66 -39.09 7.06 -20.87
CA GLY A 66 -40.38 7.27 -21.54
C GLY A 66 -40.93 8.65 -21.18
N ALA A 67 -41.96 9.10 -21.91
CA ALA A 67 -42.66 10.34 -21.62
C ALA A 67 -43.22 10.32 -20.19
N ILE A 68 -43.29 11.49 -19.54
CA ILE A 68 -43.93 11.63 -18.23
C ILE A 68 -45.38 11.14 -18.34
N ASP A 69 -46.12 11.66 -19.32
CA ASP A 69 -47.48 11.26 -19.65
C ASP A 69 -47.67 11.32 -21.18
N ALA A 70 -47.58 10.18 -21.86
CA ALA A 70 -47.74 10.14 -23.32
C ALA A 70 -49.17 10.52 -23.78
N THR A 71 -50.15 10.27 -22.92
CA THR A 71 -51.57 10.62 -23.08
C THR A 71 -52.04 11.40 -21.85
N ALA A 72 -53.11 12.19 -21.98
CA ALA A 72 -53.64 12.98 -20.88
C ALA A 72 -53.93 12.10 -19.65
N TYR A 73 -53.47 12.52 -18.47
CA TYR A 73 -53.75 11.90 -17.18
C TYR A 73 -54.92 12.64 -16.52
N SER A 74 -56.14 12.18 -16.81
CA SER A 74 -57.37 12.91 -16.49
C SER A 74 -57.31 14.33 -17.09
N SER A 75 -57.57 15.37 -16.29
CA SER A 75 -57.49 16.78 -16.70
C SER A 75 -56.07 17.28 -16.93
N LEU A 76 -55.03 16.54 -16.53
CA LEU A 76 -53.65 16.88 -16.90
C LEU A 76 -53.40 16.48 -18.35
N GLY A 77 -53.03 17.44 -19.20
CA GLY A 77 -52.65 17.18 -20.58
C GLY A 77 -51.43 16.25 -20.71
N ALA A 78 -51.20 15.74 -21.91
CA ALA A 78 -50.01 14.95 -22.20
C ALA A 78 -48.72 15.77 -21.99
N ASP A 79 -47.68 15.12 -21.49
CA ASP A 79 -46.36 15.67 -21.25
C ASP A 79 -45.28 14.77 -21.85
N SER A 80 -44.64 15.25 -22.91
CA SER A 80 -43.67 14.51 -23.71
C SER A 80 -42.24 14.55 -23.16
N HIS A 81 -41.98 15.30 -22.08
CA HIS A 81 -40.67 15.25 -21.44
C HIS A 81 -40.37 13.84 -20.96
N THR A 82 -39.12 13.40 -21.10
CA THR A 82 -38.76 12.02 -20.79
C THR A 82 -38.17 11.88 -19.40
N ILE A 83 -38.62 10.86 -18.67
CA ILE A 83 -38.06 10.45 -17.38
C ILE A 83 -37.82 8.93 -17.39
N LEU A 84 -37.02 8.43 -16.44
CA LEU A 84 -36.88 6.99 -16.24
C LEU A 84 -38.13 6.47 -15.51
N LYS A 85 -39.03 5.83 -16.24
CA LYS A 85 -40.28 5.26 -15.75
C LYS A 85 -40.03 3.88 -15.15
N GLN A 86 -40.77 3.52 -14.10
CA GLN A 86 -40.72 2.20 -13.47
C GLN A 86 -42.02 1.46 -13.75
N GLY A 87 -41.95 0.37 -14.50
CA GLY A 87 -43.07 -0.53 -14.74
C GLY A 87 -42.98 -1.73 -13.81
N LEU A 88 -44.11 -2.17 -13.26
CA LEU A 88 -44.18 -3.32 -12.36
C LEU A 88 -45.04 -4.43 -12.94
N VAL A 89 -44.66 -5.67 -12.66
CA VAL A 89 -45.52 -6.85 -12.75
C VAL A 89 -45.44 -7.56 -11.40
N LEU A 90 -46.57 -7.67 -10.71
CA LEU A 90 -46.61 -8.17 -9.33
C LEU A 90 -46.85 -9.68 -9.26
N ASP A 91 -47.39 -10.25 -10.33
CA ASP A 91 -47.70 -11.68 -10.44
C ASP A 91 -46.87 -12.35 -11.53
N ALA A 92 -46.71 -13.67 -11.45
CA ALA A 92 -46.02 -14.42 -12.49
C ALA A 92 -46.83 -14.44 -13.80
N THR A 93 -46.15 -14.24 -14.93
CA THR A 93 -46.74 -14.29 -16.27
C THR A 93 -46.36 -15.59 -16.97
N ALA A 94 -47.36 -16.40 -17.34
CA ALA A 94 -47.17 -17.62 -18.13
C ALA A 94 -47.16 -17.30 -19.63
N LEU A 95 -46.13 -17.76 -20.35
CA LEU A 95 -45.94 -17.53 -21.77
C LEU A 95 -45.89 -18.86 -22.52
N SER A 96 -46.70 -18.99 -23.58
CA SER A 96 -46.73 -20.20 -24.41
C SER A 96 -45.64 -20.20 -25.48
N CYS A 97 -44.92 -21.31 -25.58
CA CYS A 97 -43.81 -21.52 -26.50
C CYS A 97 -43.97 -22.88 -27.22
N PRO A 98 -44.92 -23.03 -28.15
CA PRO A 98 -45.20 -24.31 -28.78
C PRO A 98 -44.00 -24.86 -29.57
N ALA A 99 -43.91 -26.19 -29.65
CA ALA A 99 -42.87 -26.88 -30.41
C ALA A 99 -43.09 -26.71 -31.92
N PRO A 100 -42.02 -26.73 -32.73
CA PRO A 100 -42.16 -26.75 -34.18
C PRO A 100 -42.82 -28.08 -34.63
N THR A 101 -43.49 -28.06 -35.78
CA THR A 101 -44.29 -29.20 -36.28
C THR A 101 -43.49 -30.18 -37.15
N THR A 102 -42.24 -29.84 -37.51
CA THR A 102 -41.40 -30.64 -38.43
C THR A 102 -40.25 -31.29 -37.67
N ALA A 103 -40.06 -32.60 -37.85
CA ALA A 103 -38.97 -33.35 -37.24
C ALA A 103 -37.58 -32.77 -37.60
N GLY A 104 -36.67 -32.76 -36.62
CA GLY A 104 -35.32 -32.19 -36.78
C GLY A 104 -35.25 -30.66 -36.78
N LYS A 105 -36.36 -29.98 -36.44
CA LYS A 105 -36.40 -28.52 -36.30
C LYS A 105 -36.45 -28.07 -34.84
N SER A 106 -35.92 -26.88 -34.60
CA SER A 106 -36.00 -26.13 -33.35
C SER A 106 -36.42 -24.69 -33.63
N ILE A 107 -37.02 -24.04 -32.64
CA ILE A 107 -37.40 -22.63 -32.67
C ILE A 107 -36.86 -21.93 -31.42
N ASN A 108 -36.34 -20.72 -31.58
CA ASN A 108 -36.04 -19.84 -30.45
C ASN A 108 -37.19 -18.85 -30.26
N TYR A 109 -37.71 -18.77 -29.03
CA TYR A 109 -38.60 -17.71 -28.59
C TYR A 109 -37.81 -16.67 -27.82
N LEU A 110 -38.08 -15.39 -28.08
CA LEU A 110 -37.54 -14.28 -27.28
C LEU A 110 -38.60 -13.86 -26.25
N VAL A 111 -38.29 -13.99 -24.97
CA VAL A 111 -39.02 -13.29 -23.92
C VAL A 111 -38.53 -11.85 -23.90
N GLN A 112 -39.45 -10.92 -24.10
CA GLN A 112 -39.17 -9.50 -24.21
C GLN A 112 -39.99 -8.70 -23.20
N ILE A 113 -39.39 -7.65 -22.67
CA ILE A 113 -39.95 -6.83 -21.59
C ILE A 113 -40.14 -5.40 -22.06
N GLY A 114 -41.32 -4.84 -21.85
CA GLY A 114 -41.69 -3.49 -22.26
C GLY A 114 -42.24 -2.68 -21.09
N TYR A 115 -42.30 -1.36 -21.26
CA TYR A 115 -42.99 -0.45 -20.36
C TYR A 115 -44.24 0.09 -21.04
N ALA A 116 -45.36 0.16 -20.31
CA ALA A 116 -46.55 0.88 -20.77
C ALA A 116 -47.28 1.55 -19.61
N ASP A 117 -47.84 2.73 -19.90
CA ASP A 117 -48.87 3.34 -19.08
C ASP A 117 -50.24 2.89 -19.61
N THR A 118 -51.01 2.18 -18.77
CA THR A 118 -52.35 1.68 -19.14
C THR A 118 -53.38 2.21 -18.16
N ASP A 119 -54.43 2.85 -18.68
CA ASP A 119 -55.58 3.24 -17.87
C ASP A 119 -56.46 2.02 -17.55
N THR A 120 -56.69 1.78 -16.27
CA THR A 120 -57.38 0.59 -15.74
C THR A 120 -58.38 0.98 -14.63
N GLY A 121 -59.08 -0.01 -14.08
CA GLY A 121 -60.00 0.20 -12.96
C GLY A 121 -61.28 0.96 -13.35
N GLY A 122 -61.80 0.73 -14.56
CA GLY A 122 -63.02 1.34 -15.06
C GLY A 122 -64.17 1.24 -14.04
N THR A 123 -64.60 2.38 -13.49
CA THR A 123 -65.64 2.46 -12.46
C THR A 123 -66.61 3.59 -12.78
N VAL A 124 -67.91 3.37 -12.57
CA VAL A 124 -68.90 4.45 -12.66
C VAL A 124 -68.82 5.28 -11.37
N LEU A 125 -68.23 6.47 -11.46
CA LEU A 125 -68.06 7.37 -10.32
C LEU A 125 -69.19 8.41 -10.24
N PRO A 126 -69.50 8.94 -9.05
CA PRO A 126 -70.35 10.12 -8.92
C PRO A 126 -69.59 11.38 -9.38
N PHE A 127 -70.25 12.26 -10.13
CA PHE A 127 -69.72 13.56 -10.60
C PHE A 127 -70.57 14.72 -10.06
N TYR A 128 -69.94 15.87 -9.84
CA TYR A 128 -70.66 17.07 -9.42
C TYR A 128 -71.71 17.51 -10.45
N ASN A 129 -72.91 17.81 -9.97
CA ASN A 129 -74.01 18.30 -10.78
C ASN A 129 -74.32 19.75 -10.40
N ALA A 130 -73.80 20.70 -11.20
CA ALA A 130 -73.99 22.13 -10.94
C ALA A 130 -75.47 22.57 -11.01
N SER A 131 -76.33 21.83 -11.73
CA SER A 131 -77.77 22.16 -11.84
C SER A 131 -78.57 21.67 -10.63
N ASN A 132 -78.10 20.62 -9.95
CA ASN A 132 -78.69 20.15 -8.70
C ASN A 132 -77.63 19.48 -7.81
N PRO A 133 -76.93 20.26 -6.97
CA PRO A 133 -75.82 19.74 -6.16
C PRO A 133 -76.22 18.66 -5.15
N ALA A 134 -77.52 18.51 -4.83
CA ALA A 134 -78.01 17.44 -3.96
C ALA A 134 -78.03 16.06 -4.64
N ILE A 135 -77.93 16.01 -5.96
CA ILE A 135 -78.00 14.78 -6.75
C ILE A 135 -76.80 14.71 -7.69
N PRO A 136 -75.72 14.01 -7.30
CA PRO A 136 -74.56 13.79 -8.17
C PRO A 136 -74.95 13.09 -9.48
N PHE A 137 -74.24 13.39 -10.55
CA PHE A 137 -74.31 12.61 -11.78
C PHE A 137 -73.67 11.23 -11.59
N THR A 138 -74.18 10.22 -12.27
CA THR A 138 -73.54 8.91 -12.39
C THR A 138 -72.74 8.86 -13.70
N GLY A 139 -71.41 8.78 -13.60
CA GLY A 139 -70.52 8.93 -14.75
C GLY A 139 -70.44 10.36 -15.28
N PRO A 140 -69.49 10.65 -16.19
CA PRO A 140 -69.27 12.00 -16.72
C PRO A 140 -70.54 12.54 -17.38
N GLY A 141 -70.98 13.72 -16.95
CA GLY A 141 -72.19 14.38 -17.48
C GLY A 141 -73.49 13.60 -17.28
N GLY A 142 -73.53 12.61 -16.38
CA GLY A 142 -74.70 11.75 -16.15
C GLY A 142 -74.86 10.63 -17.18
N SER A 143 -73.82 10.32 -17.94
CA SER A 143 -73.85 9.31 -19.02
C SER A 143 -73.94 7.86 -18.53
N GLY A 144 -73.70 7.60 -17.24
CA GLY A 144 -73.54 6.24 -16.71
C GLY A 144 -72.27 5.52 -17.17
N ALA A 145 -71.40 6.19 -17.94
CA ALA A 145 -70.15 5.59 -18.42
C ALA A 145 -69.13 5.43 -17.29
N ALA A 146 -68.44 4.30 -17.30
CA ALA A 146 -67.31 4.06 -16.41
C ALA A 146 -66.10 4.89 -16.85
N VAL A 147 -65.33 5.39 -15.88
CA VAL A 147 -64.06 6.08 -16.11
C VAL A 147 -62.92 5.30 -15.47
N SER A 148 -61.76 5.33 -16.10
CA SER A 148 -60.55 4.72 -15.55
C SER A 148 -60.15 5.45 -14.27
N THR A 149 -59.82 4.68 -13.23
CA THR A 149 -59.49 5.23 -11.91
C THR A 149 -58.00 5.09 -11.58
N VAL A 150 -57.25 4.33 -12.39
CA VAL A 150 -55.83 4.06 -12.17
C VAL A 150 -55.06 4.17 -13.48
N ARG A 151 -54.00 4.99 -13.49
CA ARG A 151 -52.94 4.98 -14.52
C ARG A 151 -51.88 3.98 -14.06
N ALA A 152 -51.92 2.75 -14.59
CA ALA A 152 -51.02 1.69 -14.18
C ALA A 152 -49.72 1.73 -14.99
N ALA A 153 -48.59 1.85 -14.30
CA ALA A 153 -47.25 1.71 -14.87
C ALA A 153 -46.86 0.22 -14.94
N GLN A 154 -47.03 -0.41 -16.10
CA GLN A 154 -46.92 -1.84 -16.27
C GLN A 154 -45.56 -2.27 -16.83
N CYS A 155 -45.01 -3.35 -16.25
CA CYS A 155 -43.98 -4.15 -16.87
C CYS A 155 -44.67 -5.17 -17.81
N LEU A 156 -44.64 -4.89 -19.12
CA LEU A 156 -45.21 -5.79 -20.12
C LEU A 156 -44.27 -6.97 -20.34
N VAL A 157 -44.75 -8.18 -20.08
CA VAL A 157 -44.01 -9.42 -20.32
C VAL A 157 -44.63 -10.14 -21.51
N GLN A 158 -43.85 -10.33 -22.58
CA GLN A 158 -44.34 -10.96 -23.81
C GLN A 158 -43.33 -11.95 -24.37
N VAL A 159 -43.80 -12.84 -25.23
CA VAL A 159 -42.96 -13.77 -25.99
C VAL A 159 -43.12 -13.54 -27.48
N LYS A 160 -42.00 -13.53 -28.19
CA LYS A 160 -41.94 -13.41 -29.64
C LYS A 160 -41.35 -14.67 -30.25
N ALA A 161 -42.08 -15.28 -31.18
CA ALA A 161 -41.64 -16.48 -31.90
C ALA A 161 -40.58 -16.14 -32.95
N GLY A 162 -39.51 -16.93 -33.00
CA GLY A 162 -38.55 -16.92 -34.11
C GLY A 162 -39.01 -17.79 -35.29
N ALA A 163 -38.12 -17.97 -36.26
CA ALA A 163 -38.32 -18.93 -37.33
C ALA A 163 -37.82 -20.31 -36.90
N ALA A 164 -38.62 -21.36 -37.14
CA ALA A 164 -38.17 -22.73 -36.95
C ALA A 164 -37.10 -23.08 -38.00
N ALA A 165 -35.95 -23.60 -37.57
CA ALA A 165 -34.85 -24.00 -38.44
C ALA A 165 -34.30 -25.37 -38.02
N ASN A 166 -33.33 -25.91 -38.77
CA ASN A 166 -32.63 -27.13 -38.34
C ASN A 166 -32.07 -26.90 -36.93
N THR A 167 -32.20 -27.90 -36.06
CA THR A 167 -31.65 -27.83 -34.70
C THR A 167 -30.17 -27.46 -34.75
N GLY A 168 -29.80 -26.39 -34.04
CA GLY A 168 -28.48 -25.79 -34.03
C GLY A 168 -28.27 -24.63 -35.01
N SER A 169 -29.24 -24.33 -35.89
CA SER A 169 -29.20 -23.22 -36.84
C SER A 169 -30.35 -22.22 -36.68
N GLN A 170 -31.19 -22.39 -35.66
CA GLN A 170 -32.28 -21.46 -35.37
C GLN A 170 -31.75 -20.13 -34.86
N THR A 171 -32.34 -19.04 -35.33
CA THR A 171 -31.98 -17.68 -34.95
C THR A 171 -33.01 -17.09 -34.00
N THR A 172 -32.53 -16.40 -32.96
CA THR A 172 -33.39 -15.64 -32.04
C THR A 172 -33.94 -14.39 -32.75
N PRO A 173 -35.26 -14.11 -32.69
CA PRO A 173 -35.82 -12.89 -33.26
C PRO A 173 -35.34 -11.65 -32.48
N ALA A 174 -35.28 -10.49 -33.16
CA ALA A 174 -35.01 -9.22 -32.48
C ALA A 174 -36.22 -8.76 -31.65
N ALA A 175 -35.96 -8.06 -30.54
CA ALA A 175 -37.00 -7.44 -29.71
C ALA A 175 -37.80 -6.41 -30.51
N ASP A 176 -39.09 -6.27 -30.20
CA ASP A 176 -39.95 -5.26 -30.82
C ASP A 176 -39.58 -3.85 -30.37
N SER A 177 -39.97 -2.85 -31.18
CA SER A 177 -39.82 -1.45 -30.79
C SER A 177 -40.54 -1.20 -29.46
N GLY A 178 -39.84 -0.59 -28.50
CA GLY A 178 -40.37 -0.39 -27.17
C GLY A 178 -40.04 -1.52 -26.17
N PHE A 179 -39.53 -2.66 -26.63
CA PHE A 179 -39.18 -3.80 -25.78
C PHE A 179 -37.66 -3.99 -25.69
N VAL A 180 -37.22 -4.66 -24.62
CA VAL A 180 -35.86 -5.16 -24.43
C VAL A 180 -35.86 -6.67 -24.33
N ALA A 181 -34.82 -7.30 -24.88
CA ALA A 181 -34.62 -8.74 -24.79
C ALA A 181 -34.28 -9.15 -23.33
N ALA A 182 -34.95 -10.19 -22.81
CA ALA A 182 -34.68 -10.70 -21.46
C ALA A 182 -34.18 -12.15 -21.47
N TYR A 183 -34.92 -13.06 -22.12
CA TYR A 183 -34.55 -14.48 -22.19
C TYR A 183 -34.74 -15.05 -23.58
N VAL A 184 -33.99 -16.09 -23.90
CA VAL A 184 -34.17 -16.95 -25.07
C VAL A 184 -34.61 -18.32 -24.60
N VAL A 185 -35.71 -18.81 -25.15
CA VAL A 185 -36.29 -20.13 -24.87
C VAL A 185 -36.22 -20.97 -26.13
N GLN A 186 -35.40 -22.02 -26.13
CA GLN A 186 -35.30 -22.95 -27.24
C GLN A 186 -36.31 -24.08 -27.09
N VAL A 187 -37.11 -24.32 -28.13
CA VAL A 187 -38.05 -25.46 -28.17
C VAL A 187 -37.78 -26.31 -29.41
N ASP A 188 -37.55 -27.59 -29.19
CA ASP A 188 -37.25 -28.61 -30.20
C ASP A 188 -38.52 -29.39 -30.56
N TYR A 189 -38.58 -29.92 -31.78
CA TYR A 189 -39.67 -30.79 -32.21
C TYR A 189 -39.89 -31.95 -31.23
N GLY A 190 -41.17 -32.22 -30.92
CA GLY A 190 -41.56 -33.36 -30.08
C GLY A 190 -41.37 -33.16 -28.58
N MET A 191 -40.89 -32.00 -28.11
CA MET A 191 -40.86 -31.71 -26.68
C MET A 191 -42.28 -31.61 -26.09
N ALA A 192 -42.44 -32.18 -24.88
CA ALA A 192 -43.67 -32.10 -24.10
C ALA A 192 -43.59 -31.07 -22.95
N ALA A 193 -42.38 -30.70 -22.55
CA ALA A 193 -42.09 -29.71 -21.52
C ALA A 193 -40.76 -29.00 -21.81
N ILE A 194 -40.60 -27.77 -21.34
CA ILE A 194 -39.39 -26.97 -21.53
C ILE A 194 -38.47 -27.14 -20.30
N PRO A 195 -37.29 -27.76 -20.42
CA PRO A 195 -36.36 -27.87 -19.30
C PRO A 195 -35.64 -26.54 -19.03
N GLN A 196 -35.15 -26.34 -17.80
CA GLN A 196 -34.44 -25.11 -17.42
C GLN A 196 -33.21 -24.84 -18.31
N ALA A 197 -32.53 -25.88 -18.79
CA ALA A 197 -31.36 -25.75 -19.66
C ALA A 197 -31.68 -25.10 -21.02
N ASN A 198 -32.95 -25.13 -21.44
CA ASN A 198 -33.42 -24.51 -22.68
C ASN A 198 -33.83 -23.04 -22.50
N ILE A 199 -33.73 -22.51 -21.27
CA ILE A 199 -34.00 -21.11 -20.94
C ILE A 199 -32.67 -20.45 -20.62
N THR A 200 -32.28 -19.47 -21.44
CA THR A 200 -31.02 -18.74 -21.29
C THR A 200 -31.29 -17.25 -21.24
N VAL A 201 -30.47 -16.49 -20.52
CA VAL A 201 -30.56 -15.01 -20.53
C VAL A 201 -30.18 -14.52 -21.93
N ALA A 202 -30.96 -13.60 -22.49
CA ALA A 202 -30.67 -13.04 -23.80
C ALA A 202 -29.36 -12.23 -23.76
N SER A 203 -28.58 -12.31 -24.84
CA SER A 203 -27.33 -11.55 -24.93
C SER A 203 -27.60 -10.05 -24.80
N GLY A 204 -26.89 -9.39 -23.89
CA GLY A 204 -27.08 -7.96 -23.59
C GLY A 204 -28.35 -7.62 -22.80
N ALA A 205 -29.07 -8.59 -22.24
CA ALA A 205 -30.22 -8.33 -21.39
C ALA A 205 -29.82 -7.46 -20.18
N PRO A 206 -30.48 -6.32 -19.93
CA PRO A 206 -29.98 -5.34 -18.98
C PRO A 206 -30.45 -5.63 -17.54
N PHE A 207 -30.25 -6.86 -17.08
CA PHE A 207 -30.54 -7.24 -15.69
C PHE A 207 -29.58 -6.55 -14.72
N LEU A 208 -30.14 -5.90 -13.71
CA LEU A 208 -29.37 -5.32 -12.61
C LEU A 208 -28.74 -6.45 -11.79
N ALA A 209 -27.43 -6.58 -11.86
CA ALA A 209 -26.64 -7.49 -11.03
C ALA A 209 -26.41 -6.95 -9.59
N GLY A 210 -27.16 -5.92 -9.18
CA GLY A 210 -26.94 -5.15 -7.96
C GLY A 210 -26.06 -3.91 -8.18
N LEU A 211 -26.29 -2.88 -7.36
CA LEU A 211 -25.56 -1.60 -7.46
C LEU A 211 -24.06 -1.76 -7.16
N LEU A 212 -23.71 -2.70 -6.27
CA LEU A 212 -22.32 -3.05 -5.97
C LEU A 212 -21.59 -3.72 -7.15
N ASN A 213 -22.28 -4.49 -7.98
CA ASN A 213 -21.66 -5.12 -9.14
C ASN A 213 -21.58 -4.19 -10.36
N SER A 214 -22.24 -3.02 -10.31
CA SER A 214 -22.37 -2.09 -11.43
C SER A 214 -21.46 -0.85 -11.36
N HIS A 215 -20.83 -0.55 -10.21
CA HIS A 215 -20.01 0.67 -10.02
C HIS A 215 -18.53 0.52 -10.40
N HIS A 216 -18.09 -0.68 -10.81
CA HIS A 216 -16.72 -0.95 -11.25
C HIS A 216 -16.62 -0.94 -12.79
N GLY A 217 -17.26 0.02 -13.46
CA GLY A 217 -17.27 0.14 -14.93
C GLY A 217 -16.18 1.06 -15.48
N GLY A 218 -15.56 1.90 -14.64
CA GLY A 218 -14.52 2.87 -15.05
C GLY A 218 -15.03 4.08 -15.85
N GLY A 219 -16.33 4.36 -15.85
CA GLY A 219 -16.89 5.57 -16.45
C GLY A 219 -16.55 6.86 -15.66
N ALA A 220 -16.75 8.02 -16.28
CA ALA A 220 -16.57 9.31 -15.61
C ALA A 220 -17.48 9.42 -14.38
N GLY A 221 -16.89 9.59 -13.19
CA GLY A 221 -17.60 9.62 -11.91
C GLY A 221 -17.84 8.25 -11.25
N GLN A 222 -17.37 7.16 -11.86
CA GLN A 222 -17.35 5.82 -11.26
C GLN A 222 -15.98 5.53 -10.66
N ALA A 223 -15.92 4.58 -9.72
CA ALA A 223 -14.65 3.98 -9.33
C ALA A 223 -13.99 3.34 -10.58
N PRO A 224 -12.65 3.28 -10.65
CA PRO A 224 -11.94 2.60 -11.74
C PRO A 224 -12.53 1.21 -11.99
N LYS A 225 -12.55 0.78 -13.27
CA LYS A 225 -13.04 -0.54 -13.64
C LYS A 225 -12.21 -1.60 -12.92
N VAL A 226 -12.76 -2.22 -11.88
CA VAL A 226 -12.26 -3.48 -11.34
C VAL A 226 -12.79 -4.54 -12.29
N ASP A 227 -11.95 -4.99 -13.22
CA ASP A 227 -12.35 -5.99 -14.22
C ASP A 227 -12.26 -7.38 -13.59
N LEU A 228 -13.27 -7.79 -12.82
CA LEU A 228 -13.27 -9.09 -12.13
C LEU A 228 -13.17 -10.32 -13.07
N ALA A 229 -13.30 -10.16 -14.39
CA ALA A 229 -13.11 -11.25 -15.35
C ALA A 229 -11.63 -11.48 -15.71
N THR A 230 -10.80 -10.43 -15.66
CA THR A 230 -9.34 -10.51 -15.86
C THR A 230 -8.54 -10.36 -14.57
N GLU A 231 -9.14 -9.74 -13.56
CA GLU A 231 -8.61 -9.58 -12.22
C GLU A 231 -9.12 -10.75 -11.41
N THR A 232 -8.44 -11.90 -11.56
CA THR A 232 -8.56 -12.97 -10.58
C THR A 232 -8.36 -12.37 -9.20
N THR A 233 -9.36 -12.56 -8.32
CA THR A 233 -9.34 -12.15 -6.92
C THR A 233 -7.98 -12.47 -6.32
N GLY A 234 -7.18 -11.44 -6.01
CA GLY A 234 -5.85 -11.59 -5.40
C GLY A 234 -4.64 -11.47 -6.35
N THR A 235 -4.80 -11.06 -7.61
CA THR A 235 -3.68 -10.79 -8.52
C THR A 235 -3.83 -9.44 -9.20
N LEU A 236 -3.09 -8.45 -8.73
CA LEU A 236 -2.90 -7.19 -9.46
C LEU A 236 -2.09 -7.49 -10.73
N PRO A 237 -2.47 -6.96 -11.92
CA PRO A 237 -1.65 -7.09 -13.11
C PRO A 237 -0.26 -6.49 -12.86
N LEU A 238 0.77 -7.33 -12.97
CA LEU A 238 2.16 -7.00 -12.64
C LEU A 238 2.76 -5.89 -13.53
N SER A 239 2.10 -5.47 -14.61
CA SER A 239 2.47 -4.28 -15.39
C SER A 239 2.37 -2.98 -14.58
N ASN A 240 1.60 -3.00 -13.49
CA ASN A 240 1.38 -1.86 -12.59
C ASN A 240 2.24 -1.98 -11.31
N LEU A 241 3.13 -2.98 -11.22
CA LEU A 241 4.01 -3.14 -10.07
C LEU A 241 5.08 -2.03 -10.11
N PRO A 242 5.27 -1.25 -9.03
CA PRO A 242 6.26 -0.17 -9.01
C PRO A 242 7.68 -0.71 -9.28
N THR A 243 8.46 0.07 -10.02
CA THR A 243 9.88 -0.21 -10.28
C THR A 243 10.65 -0.36 -8.96
N GLY A 244 11.43 -1.44 -8.82
CA GLY A 244 12.26 -1.69 -7.64
C GLY A 244 11.74 -2.76 -6.67
N LEU A 245 10.67 -3.47 -6.99
CA LEU A 245 10.21 -4.64 -6.22
C LEU A 245 11.14 -5.86 -6.42
N THR A 246 11.37 -6.59 -5.32
CA THR A 246 12.09 -7.87 -5.32
C THR A 246 11.08 -9.02 -5.30
N ILE A 247 11.16 -9.89 -6.30
CA ILE A 247 10.26 -11.03 -6.51
C ILE A 247 10.86 -12.29 -5.90
N TRP A 248 10.07 -13.01 -5.09
CA TRP A 248 10.47 -14.29 -4.53
C TRP A 248 10.23 -15.45 -5.51
N CYS A 249 11.29 -16.14 -5.91
CA CYS A 249 11.30 -17.26 -6.87
C CYS A 249 11.42 -18.64 -6.21
N GLY A 250 11.20 -18.73 -4.89
CA GLY A 250 11.22 -20.00 -4.16
C GLY A 250 12.61 -20.57 -3.90
N THR A 251 12.70 -21.88 -3.73
CA THR A 251 13.97 -22.61 -3.52
C THR A 251 14.48 -23.13 -4.86
N SER A 252 15.75 -22.88 -5.18
CA SER A 252 16.37 -23.35 -6.40
C SER A 252 16.58 -24.87 -6.42
N THR A 253 16.53 -25.43 -7.62
CA THR A 253 16.82 -26.83 -7.96
C THR A 253 17.92 -26.88 -9.04
N GLY A 254 18.17 -28.04 -9.62
CA GLY A 254 19.18 -28.19 -10.69
C GLY A 254 20.55 -28.57 -10.16
N ALA A 255 21.61 -27.93 -10.67
CA ALA A 255 22.99 -28.19 -10.30
C ALA A 255 23.67 -26.93 -9.71
N ALA A 256 24.76 -27.14 -8.97
CA ALA A 256 25.50 -26.08 -8.26
C ALA A 256 25.80 -24.83 -9.11
N ASN A 257 26.19 -25.02 -10.39
CA ASN A 257 26.53 -23.96 -11.34
C ASN A 257 25.45 -23.73 -12.42
N ALA A 258 24.32 -24.42 -12.32
CA ALA A 258 23.19 -24.31 -13.23
C ALA A 258 21.88 -24.51 -12.43
N GLN A 259 21.51 -23.47 -11.69
CA GLN A 259 20.35 -23.50 -10.80
C GLN A 259 19.05 -23.20 -11.58
N VAL A 260 17.93 -23.71 -11.09
CA VAL A 260 16.60 -23.45 -11.64
C VAL A 260 15.70 -22.94 -10.53
N VAL A 261 15.07 -21.78 -10.73
CA VAL A 261 14.14 -21.16 -9.77
C VAL A 261 12.73 -21.06 -10.36
N ALA A 262 11.73 -21.02 -9.49
CA ALA A 262 10.34 -20.97 -9.92
C ALA A 262 9.96 -19.59 -10.46
N VAL A 263 8.98 -19.59 -11.35
CA VAL A 263 8.32 -18.38 -11.84
C VAL A 263 7.04 -18.17 -11.03
N PRO A 264 6.82 -16.97 -10.46
CA PRO A 264 5.52 -16.63 -9.90
C PRO A 264 4.42 -16.74 -10.97
N THR A 265 3.27 -17.30 -10.59
CA THR A 265 2.15 -17.54 -11.50
C THR A 265 1.76 -16.28 -12.29
N GLY A 266 1.62 -16.40 -13.61
CA GLY A 266 1.13 -15.33 -14.48
C GLY A 266 2.19 -14.38 -15.04
N MET A 267 3.47 -14.62 -14.77
CA MET A 267 4.57 -13.79 -15.29
C MET A 267 5.15 -14.38 -16.58
N THR A 268 5.44 -13.54 -17.59
CA THR A 268 5.97 -13.94 -18.92
C THR A 268 7.38 -13.39 -19.23
N THR A 269 7.83 -12.35 -18.54
CA THR A 269 9.20 -11.78 -18.56
C THR A 269 9.49 -11.02 -17.26
N PHE A 270 10.77 -10.78 -16.93
CA PHE A 270 11.16 -9.79 -15.91
C PHE A 270 11.41 -8.42 -16.57
N PRO A 271 10.80 -7.33 -16.07
CA PRO A 271 11.23 -5.98 -16.44
C PRO A 271 12.70 -5.74 -16.06
N THR A 272 13.42 -4.97 -16.88
CA THR A 272 14.74 -4.45 -16.49
C THR A 272 14.63 -3.64 -15.19
N GLY A 273 15.54 -3.89 -14.25
CA GLY A 273 15.60 -3.27 -12.93
C GLY A 273 14.85 -4.03 -11.83
N THR A 274 14.14 -5.11 -12.16
CA THR A 274 13.43 -5.96 -11.18
C THR A 274 14.42 -6.70 -10.27
N GLY A 275 14.12 -6.71 -8.97
CA GLY A 275 14.83 -7.56 -8.01
C GLY A 275 14.28 -8.99 -8.07
N ILE A 276 15.15 -9.98 -7.91
CA ILE A 276 14.82 -11.39 -7.84
C ILE A 276 15.50 -11.98 -6.62
N ALA A 277 14.75 -12.74 -5.82
CA ALA A 277 15.27 -13.43 -4.65
C ALA A 277 14.90 -14.92 -4.67
N TRP A 278 15.82 -15.79 -4.28
CA TRP A 278 15.56 -17.22 -4.17
C TRP A 278 16.40 -17.84 -3.05
N LYS A 279 15.92 -18.96 -2.48
CA LYS A 279 16.73 -19.78 -1.57
C LYS A 279 17.59 -20.74 -2.38
N VAL A 280 18.90 -20.76 -2.15
CA VAL A 280 19.81 -21.73 -2.78
C VAL A 280 19.48 -23.12 -2.25
N GLY A 281 19.15 -24.05 -3.15
CA GLY A 281 18.81 -25.43 -2.81
C GLY A 281 19.94 -26.18 -2.09
N ALA A 282 19.56 -27.26 -1.41
CA ALA A 282 20.53 -28.11 -0.72
C ALA A 282 21.55 -28.69 -1.72
N GLY A 283 22.84 -28.60 -1.40
CA GLY A 283 23.93 -29.07 -2.26
C GLY A 283 24.22 -28.20 -3.49
N LEU A 284 23.58 -27.03 -3.62
CA LEU A 284 23.74 -26.14 -4.78
C LEU A 284 24.70 -24.96 -4.54
N THR A 285 25.68 -25.13 -3.65
CA THR A 285 26.76 -24.15 -3.49
C THR A 285 27.55 -24.03 -4.79
N ASN A 286 27.66 -22.84 -5.36
CA ASN A 286 28.38 -22.67 -6.63
C ASN A 286 29.87 -22.98 -6.45
N THR A 287 30.50 -23.60 -7.45
CA THR A 287 31.95 -23.92 -7.47
C THR A 287 32.68 -23.24 -8.61
N SER A 288 31.94 -22.57 -9.50
CA SER A 288 32.47 -21.76 -10.61
C SER A 288 31.40 -20.74 -11.04
N ALA A 289 31.49 -20.23 -12.27
CA ALA A 289 30.47 -19.36 -12.84
C ALA A 289 29.10 -20.05 -12.82
N LEU A 290 28.06 -19.30 -12.46
CA LEU A 290 26.71 -19.80 -12.25
C LEU A 290 25.75 -19.21 -13.28
N THR A 291 24.86 -20.05 -13.79
CA THR A 291 23.64 -19.61 -14.47
C THR A 291 22.41 -19.95 -13.65
N VAL A 292 21.39 -19.09 -13.70
CA VAL A 292 20.06 -19.36 -13.13
C VAL A 292 19.03 -19.34 -14.24
N THR A 293 18.29 -20.43 -14.38
CA THR A 293 17.10 -20.50 -15.23
C THR A 293 15.88 -20.16 -14.39
N VAL A 294 15.09 -19.18 -14.80
CA VAL A 294 13.88 -18.79 -14.07
C VAL A 294 12.66 -19.31 -14.81
N GLY A 295 12.26 -20.56 -14.50
CA GLY A 295 11.19 -21.28 -15.20
C GLY A 295 11.18 -21.05 -16.72
N GLY A 296 10.10 -20.46 -17.23
CA GLY A 296 9.90 -20.23 -18.68
C GLY A 296 10.61 -19.01 -19.28
N PHE A 297 11.34 -18.20 -18.51
CA PHE A 297 11.97 -16.95 -18.99
C PHE A 297 13.34 -17.13 -19.64
N GLY A 298 13.90 -18.33 -19.55
CA GLY A 298 15.23 -18.64 -20.04
C GLY A 298 16.31 -18.50 -18.97
N THR A 299 17.56 -18.59 -19.42
CA THR A 299 18.74 -18.75 -18.58
C THR A 299 19.55 -17.45 -18.54
N CYS A 300 19.82 -16.96 -17.34
CA CYS A 300 20.62 -15.75 -17.11
C CYS A 300 21.96 -16.12 -16.44
N SER A 301 23.03 -15.42 -16.81
CA SER A 301 24.29 -15.51 -16.07
C SER A 301 24.17 -14.76 -14.75
N VAL A 302 24.72 -15.32 -13.68
CA VAL A 302 24.78 -14.68 -12.36
C VAL A 302 26.16 -14.09 -12.12
N LEU A 303 26.22 -12.77 -11.92
CA LEU A 303 27.45 -12.02 -11.74
C LEU A 303 27.45 -11.31 -10.38
N LYS A 304 28.64 -11.02 -9.86
CA LYS A 304 28.86 -10.18 -8.69
C LYS A 304 29.49 -8.85 -9.08
N ASP A 305 29.43 -7.87 -8.19
CA ASP A 305 30.14 -6.61 -8.37
C ASP A 305 31.65 -6.83 -8.34
N GLY A 306 32.33 -6.34 -9.37
CA GLY A 306 33.78 -6.30 -9.46
C GLY A 306 34.30 -4.85 -9.55
N PRO A 307 35.62 -4.64 -9.43
CA PRO A 307 36.23 -3.31 -9.38
C PRO A 307 35.97 -2.42 -10.62
N THR A 308 35.66 -3.04 -11.76
CA THR A 308 35.44 -2.37 -13.05
C THR A 308 34.08 -2.72 -13.67
N GLY A 309 33.18 -3.36 -12.91
CA GLY A 309 31.87 -3.80 -13.38
C GLY A 309 31.53 -5.24 -12.99
N PRO A 310 30.40 -5.78 -13.49
CA PRO A 310 29.97 -7.14 -13.18
C PRO A 310 31.00 -8.19 -13.62
N ILE A 311 31.35 -9.11 -12.72
CA ILE A 311 32.25 -10.23 -12.99
C ILE A 311 31.59 -11.58 -12.66
N PRO A 312 31.97 -12.69 -13.33
CA PRO A 312 31.45 -14.01 -13.02
C PRO A 312 31.76 -14.45 -11.59
N LEU A 313 30.92 -15.34 -11.06
CA LEU A 313 31.18 -16.02 -9.80
C LEU A 313 32.35 -17.01 -9.96
N THR A 314 33.13 -17.20 -8.90
CA THR A 314 34.36 -18.00 -8.88
C THR A 314 34.27 -19.26 -8.02
N GLY A 315 33.21 -19.39 -7.23
CA GLY A 315 32.96 -20.50 -6.31
C GLY A 315 32.78 -20.00 -4.87
N GLY A 316 31.76 -20.51 -4.18
CA GLY A 316 31.49 -20.25 -2.77
C GLY A 316 30.72 -18.95 -2.47
N GLU A 317 30.40 -18.13 -3.48
CA GLU A 317 29.66 -16.88 -3.26
C GLU A 317 28.17 -17.07 -2.97
N LEU A 318 27.55 -18.14 -3.48
CA LEU A 318 26.21 -18.57 -3.13
C LEU A 318 26.29 -19.94 -2.49
N VAL A 319 25.94 -20.01 -1.20
CA VAL A 319 26.03 -21.24 -0.40
C VAL A 319 24.64 -21.87 -0.27
N ALA A 320 24.59 -23.22 -0.34
CA ALA A 320 23.38 -23.99 -0.11
C ALA A 320 22.65 -23.54 1.18
N GLY A 321 21.36 -23.26 1.08
CA GLY A 321 20.51 -22.80 2.16
C GLY A 321 20.42 -21.27 2.32
N GLN A 322 21.32 -20.51 1.69
CA GLN A 322 21.31 -19.04 1.71
C GLN A 322 20.16 -18.48 0.85
N VAL A 323 19.69 -17.28 1.17
CA VAL A 323 18.84 -16.50 0.25
C VAL A 323 19.73 -15.60 -0.61
N ALA A 324 19.67 -15.81 -1.92
CA ALA A 324 20.33 -14.99 -2.91
C ALA A 324 19.38 -13.88 -3.37
N ASN A 325 19.90 -12.65 -3.46
CA ASN A 325 19.19 -11.50 -4.01
C ASN A 325 19.98 -10.95 -5.21
N ALA A 326 19.30 -10.70 -6.32
CA ALA A 326 19.88 -10.18 -7.55
C ALA A 326 18.98 -9.13 -8.21
N ARG A 327 19.57 -8.26 -9.03
CA ARG A 327 18.85 -7.40 -9.96
C ARG A 327 18.95 -7.95 -11.37
N PHE A 328 17.84 -7.97 -12.09
CA PHE A 328 17.80 -8.27 -13.51
C PHE A 328 17.99 -7.00 -14.32
N ASP A 329 18.98 -6.95 -15.21
CA ASP A 329 19.24 -5.77 -16.06
C ASP A 329 18.67 -5.89 -17.49
N GLY A 330 17.98 -7.00 -17.79
CA GLY A 330 17.52 -7.35 -19.13
C GLY A 330 18.32 -8.49 -19.77
N THR A 331 19.49 -8.85 -19.23
CA THR A 331 20.34 -9.93 -19.79
C THR A 331 21.01 -10.78 -18.72
N ILE A 332 21.45 -10.19 -17.60
CA ILE A 332 22.12 -10.88 -16.50
C ILE A 332 21.39 -10.67 -15.17
N LEU A 333 21.74 -11.51 -14.20
CA LEU A 333 21.38 -11.35 -12.79
C LEU A 333 22.61 -10.89 -12.02
N GLN A 334 22.61 -9.65 -11.61
CA GLN A 334 23.69 -9.08 -10.80
C GLN A 334 23.33 -9.24 -9.32
N LEU A 335 24.12 -10.02 -8.57
CA LEU A 335 23.93 -10.18 -7.13
C LEU A 335 24.05 -8.81 -6.45
N SER A 336 23.01 -8.43 -5.69
CA SER A 336 23.10 -7.26 -4.83
C SER A 336 24.03 -7.60 -3.67
N SER A 337 25.15 -6.88 -3.53
CA SER A 337 26.21 -7.05 -2.53
C SER A 337 25.85 -7.98 -1.37
N THR A 338 26.26 -9.24 -1.50
CA THR A 338 26.01 -10.32 -0.56
C THR A 338 26.91 -10.18 0.68
N GLU A 339 26.76 -9.11 1.46
CA GLU A 339 27.24 -9.16 2.85
C GLU A 339 26.14 -9.81 3.69
N LEU A 340 26.34 -11.07 4.07
CA LEU A 340 26.07 -11.63 5.39
C LEU A 340 26.29 -13.15 5.32
N GLY A 341 27.30 -13.60 6.07
CA GLY A 341 27.65 -15.00 6.24
C GLY A 341 26.53 -15.81 6.90
N THR A 342 26.82 -17.10 7.09
CA THR A 342 25.96 -18.26 7.42
C THR A 342 25.05 -18.20 8.66
N ALA A 343 24.66 -17.04 9.18
CA ALA A 343 23.74 -16.94 10.30
C ALA A 343 22.78 -15.74 10.18
N ALA A 344 21.62 -15.95 9.55
CA ALA A 344 20.30 -15.56 10.08
C ALA A 344 19.23 -15.61 8.98
N LEU A 345 18.26 -16.49 9.20
CA LEU A 345 16.95 -16.46 8.57
C LEU A 345 16.11 -15.32 9.17
N ALA A 346 15.12 -14.86 8.39
CA ALA A 346 13.97 -14.03 8.75
C ALA A 346 14.12 -12.50 8.61
N ASN A 347 13.57 -12.01 7.49
CA ASN A 347 12.68 -10.85 7.40
C ASN A 347 12.86 -9.76 8.47
N ALA A 348 13.65 -8.74 8.18
CA ALA A 348 13.50 -7.43 8.81
C ALA A 348 13.87 -6.33 7.81
N SER A 349 12.83 -5.72 7.25
CA SER A 349 12.87 -4.31 6.90
C SER A 349 13.25 -3.51 8.17
N SER A 350 14.47 -3.00 8.27
CA SER A 350 14.74 -1.89 9.20
C SER A 350 15.82 -0.96 8.65
N ASN A 351 15.37 0.19 8.13
CA ASN A 351 16.17 1.40 7.99
C ASN A 351 16.46 1.97 9.40
N THR A 352 17.32 1.32 10.17
CA THR A 352 17.97 1.91 11.36
C THR A 352 19.14 1.03 11.74
N GLY A 353 20.34 1.55 11.56
CA GLY A 353 21.59 0.84 11.75
C GLY A 353 21.82 0.37 13.19
N VAL A 354 22.16 -0.91 13.29
CA VAL A 354 23.16 -1.42 14.24
C VAL A 354 23.95 -2.47 13.46
N VAL A 355 25.21 -2.16 13.14
CA VAL A 355 26.12 -3.16 12.57
C VAL A 355 26.38 -4.20 13.66
N ALA A 356 25.95 -5.45 13.44
CA ALA A 356 26.24 -6.55 14.35
C ALA A 356 27.77 -6.74 14.43
N ALA A 357 28.30 -6.93 15.64
CA ALA A 357 29.72 -7.13 15.87
C ALA A 357 30.29 -8.23 14.96
N VAL A 358 31.37 -7.91 14.24
CA VAL A 358 32.13 -8.87 13.44
C VAL A 358 32.77 -9.87 14.40
N ASN A 359 32.22 -11.08 14.50
CA ASN A 359 32.82 -12.16 15.28
C ASN A 359 33.54 -13.12 14.32
N GLY A 360 34.79 -12.76 13.97
CA GLY A 360 35.64 -13.52 13.08
C GLY A 360 37.00 -12.85 12.90
N VAL A 361 38.06 -13.64 12.67
CA VAL A 361 39.41 -13.13 12.41
C VAL A 361 39.38 -12.41 11.06
N ALA A 362 39.49 -11.07 11.07
CA ALA A 362 39.67 -10.30 9.86
C ALA A 362 40.99 -10.71 9.20
N THR A 363 40.93 -11.20 7.96
CA THR A 363 42.14 -11.48 7.18
C THR A 363 42.76 -10.16 6.75
N VAL A 364 44.09 -10.06 6.84
CA VAL A 364 44.86 -8.83 6.57
C VAL A 364 44.47 -8.22 5.21
N GLY A 365 44.07 -6.94 5.21
CA GLY A 365 43.97 -6.14 3.98
C GLY A 365 42.73 -5.27 3.80
N GLN A 366 41.71 -5.37 4.65
CA GLN A 366 40.50 -4.52 4.52
C GLN A 366 39.98 -4.09 5.88
N VAL A 367 40.28 -2.85 6.27
CA VAL A 367 39.54 -2.14 7.34
C VAL A 367 38.56 -1.19 6.63
N PRO A 368 37.25 -1.22 6.92
CA PRO A 368 36.30 -0.30 6.32
C PRO A 368 36.53 1.13 6.84
N THR A 369 36.70 2.09 5.93
CA THR A 369 36.71 3.52 6.24
C THR A 369 35.31 4.11 6.04
N PHE A 370 34.74 4.71 7.09
CA PHE A 370 33.47 5.43 7.01
C PHE A 370 33.70 6.84 6.44
N THR A 371 32.97 7.20 5.39
CA THR A 371 33.22 8.40 4.56
C THR A 371 32.29 9.57 4.91
N ASP A 372 31.27 9.32 5.72
CA ASP A 372 30.29 10.33 6.14
C ASP A 372 29.69 10.03 7.54
N THR A 373 28.92 10.99 8.05
CA THR A 373 28.16 10.87 9.32
C THR A 373 27.03 9.83 9.25
N ALA A 374 26.70 9.32 8.06
CA ALA A 374 25.66 8.32 7.84
C ALA A 374 26.19 6.87 7.85
N GLY A 375 27.52 6.67 7.96
CA GLY A 375 28.15 5.35 8.03
C GLY A 375 28.44 4.72 6.66
N THR A 376 28.57 5.50 5.59
CA THR A 376 28.87 4.98 4.24
C THR A 376 30.33 4.52 4.14
N VAL A 377 30.57 3.24 3.90
CA VAL A 377 31.94 2.69 3.72
C VAL A 377 32.47 3.06 2.33
N GLY A 378 33.51 3.88 2.28
CA GLY A 378 34.19 4.28 1.05
C GLY A 378 35.36 3.36 0.76
N ALA A 379 35.52 2.96 -0.51
CA ALA A 379 36.63 2.12 -0.92
C ALA A 379 37.95 2.92 -0.98
N GLY A 380 38.90 2.59 -0.10
CA GLY A 380 40.33 2.68 -0.43
C GLY A 380 41.20 3.51 0.51
N ARG A 381 42.08 2.81 1.25
CA ARG A 381 43.55 2.85 1.10
C ARG A 381 44.14 1.70 1.93
N ALA A 382 45.08 0.95 1.35
CA ALA A 382 45.76 -0.12 2.06
C ALA A 382 46.64 0.45 3.18
N VAL A 383 46.33 0.09 4.43
CA VAL A 383 47.24 0.27 5.57
C VAL A 383 47.63 -1.12 6.06
N THR A 384 48.92 -1.44 5.98
CA THR A 384 49.49 -2.66 6.54
C THR A 384 49.52 -2.54 8.06
N ALA A 385 48.50 -3.07 8.76
CA ALA A 385 48.51 -3.15 10.22
C ALA A 385 49.08 -4.50 10.66
N ASN A 386 50.08 -4.46 11.55
CA ASN A 386 50.56 -5.63 12.29
C ASN A 386 49.47 -6.16 13.22
N THR A 387 49.44 -7.48 13.33
CA THR A 387 48.59 -8.37 14.13
C THR A 387 48.05 -7.74 15.43
N GLY A 388 46.85 -7.15 15.37
CA GLY A 388 46.15 -6.62 16.55
C GLY A 388 44.65 -6.52 16.30
N LYS A 389 43.84 -7.03 17.25
CA LYS A 389 42.37 -7.08 17.18
C LYS A 389 41.79 -5.68 16.95
N LEU A 390 40.93 -5.53 15.93
CA LEU A 390 40.03 -4.38 15.82
C LEU A 390 38.86 -4.57 16.79
N ALA A 391 38.73 -3.71 17.81
CA ALA A 391 37.52 -3.58 18.61
C ALA A 391 36.75 -2.33 18.16
N ALA A 392 35.43 -2.47 17.96
CA ALA A 392 34.58 -1.38 17.49
C ALA A 392 34.56 -0.21 18.49
N VAL A 393 34.77 1.00 17.98
CA VAL A 393 34.60 2.26 18.72
C VAL A 393 33.12 2.41 19.09
N GLN A 394 32.81 2.39 20.39
CA GLN A 394 31.50 2.80 20.92
C GLN A 394 31.53 4.32 21.16
N GLY A 395 31.10 5.09 20.15
CA GLY A 395 30.98 6.54 20.21
C GLY A 395 30.97 7.14 18.80
N SER A 396 30.01 8.03 18.51
CA SER A 396 29.81 8.62 17.17
C SER A 396 31.10 9.27 16.66
N PRO A 397 31.75 8.73 15.60
CA PRO A 397 32.96 9.34 15.08
C PRO A 397 32.56 10.62 14.36
N THR A 398 33.07 11.77 14.80
CA THR A 398 33.04 12.98 13.99
C THR A 398 34.01 12.82 12.82
N ILE A 399 33.63 13.36 11.66
CA ILE A 399 34.33 13.18 10.37
C ILE A 399 35.82 13.53 10.51
N GLY A 400 36.70 12.62 10.09
CA GLY A 400 38.12 12.89 9.86
C GLY A 400 39.13 12.37 10.89
N HIS A 401 38.71 11.71 11.98
CA HIS A 401 39.65 11.11 12.94
C HIS A 401 39.85 9.60 12.75
N MET A 402 41.09 9.18 12.50
CA MET A 402 41.52 7.79 12.72
C MET A 402 42.05 7.67 14.15
N ALA A 403 41.36 6.92 15.01
CA ALA A 403 41.92 6.52 16.29
C ALA A 403 43.07 5.53 16.06
N VAL A 404 44.31 5.96 16.30
CA VAL A 404 45.47 5.06 16.31
C VAL A 404 45.66 4.58 17.74
N PHE A 405 45.68 3.28 17.96
CA PHE A 405 46.00 2.69 19.26
C PHE A 405 47.46 2.23 19.26
N ASP A 406 48.14 2.39 20.39
CA ASP A 406 49.46 1.78 20.57
C ASP A 406 49.36 0.25 20.80
N ALA A 407 50.51 -0.42 20.87
CA ALA A 407 50.60 -1.88 21.06
C ALA A 407 49.95 -2.36 22.37
N ASN A 408 49.61 -1.45 23.29
CA ASN A 408 48.98 -1.75 24.58
C ASN A 408 47.48 -1.38 24.60
N GLY A 409 46.92 -0.88 23.49
CA GLY A 409 45.49 -0.58 23.36
C GLY A 409 45.05 0.78 23.90
N SER A 410 45.98 1.74 24.09
CA SER A 410 45.63 3.11 24.47
C SER A 410 45.41 4.01 23.25
N LEU A 411 44.42 4.92 23.31
CA LEU A 411 44.09 5.89 22.25
C LEU A 411 45.21 6.93 22.11
N GLN A 412 45.86 7.01 20.95
CA GLN A 412 46.70 8.14 20.57
C GLN A 412 45.87 9.14 19.75
N ASP A 413 45.22 10.08 20.43
CA ASP A 413 44.60 11.24 19.78
C ASP A 413 45.70 12.25 19.40
N GLY A 414 46.07 12.27 18.12
CA GLY A 414 47.00 13.24 17.56
C GLY A 414 46.26 14.51 17.15
N GLY A 415 46.25 15.50 18.05
CA GLY A 415 45.50 16.74 17.92
C GLY A 415 45.62 17.49 16.58
N ILE A 416 44.52 18.16 16.21
CA ILE A 416 44.44 19.10 15.10
C ILE A 416 45.28 20.34 15.42
N ALA A 417 46.36 20.55 14.66
CA ALA A 417 47.03 21.84 14.59
C ALA A 417 46.13 22.85 13.83
N GLY A 418 45.68 23.91 14.50
CA GLY A 418 45.30 25.14 13.80
C GLY A 418 43.99 25.85 14.16
N VAL A 419 43.21 25.41 15.14
CA VAL A 419 42.06 26.21 15.63
C VAL A 419 42.10 26.26 17.16
N ALA A 420 42.24 27.48 17.70
CA ALA A 420 42.29 27.76 19.12
C ALA A 420 41.05 27.23 19.83
N ALA A 421 41.18 26.06 20.46
CA ALA A 421 40.20 25.55 21.40
C ALA A 421 40.14 26.49 22.61
N ALA A 422 38.92 26.79 23.05
CA ALA A 422 38.65 27.44 24.33
C ALA A 422 39.42 26.73 25.45
N PRO A 423 39.90 27.43 26.49
CA PRO A 423 40.82 26.86 27.46
C PRO A 423 40.12 25.77 28.27
N THR A 424 40.36 24.51 27.91
CA THR A 424 40.08 23.34 28.73
C THR A 424 41.08 23.33 29.88
N TYR A 425 40.69 24.00 30.96
CA TYR A 425 41.49 24.32 32.15
C TYR A 425 41.81 23.14 33.08
N LEU A 426 41.88 21.88 32.65
CA LEU A 426 42.10 20.78 33.59
C LEU A 426 43.14 19.78 33.06
N ASN A 427 44.42 20.10 33.25
CA ASN A 427 45.49 19.11 33.15
C ASN A 427 45.49 18.25 34.43
N TYR A 428 45.58 16.91 34.31
CA TYR A 428 45.74 16.06 35.50
C TYR A 428 47.22 15.91 35.84
N ALA A 429 47.57 16.22 37.08
CA ALA A 429 48.86 15.86 37.67
C ALA A 429 48.64 14.56 38.45
N ASN A 430 49.10 13.42 37.94
CA ASN A 430 48.93 12.10 38.58
C ASN A 430 50.14 11.18 38.40
N ALA A 431 51.30 11.72 38.03
CA ALA A 431 52.51 10.96 37.73
C ALA A 431 53.72 11.47 38.51
N ASN A 432 54.38 10.56 39.22
CA ASN A 432 55.56 10.87 40.03
C ASN A 432 56.71 11.46 39.21
N ASN A 433 57.37 12.47 39.77
CA ASN A 433 58.56 13.15 39.25
C ASN A 433 58.36 13.84 37.89
N THR A 434 57.12 14.13 37.52
CA THR A 434 56.80 14.90 36.31
C THR A 434 57.09 16.37 36.54
N VAL A 435 57.89 17.00 35.67
CA VAL A 435 58.10 18.46 35.69
C VAL A 435 56.90 19.14 35.03
N LEU A 436 56.17 19.94 35.78
CA LEU A 436 54.98 20.65 35.28
C LEU A 436 55.36 22.04 34.73
N GLY A 437 54.65 22.48 33.69
CA GLY A 437 54.75 23.86 33.20
C GLY A 437 53.77 24.79 33.91
N PRO A 438 53.79 26.10 33.64
CA PRO A 438 52.76 27.03 34.14
C PRO A 438 51.36 26.63 33.64
N GLY A 439 50.36 26.68 34.52
CA GLY A 439 48.98 26.29 34.19
C GLY A 439 48.18 25.78 35.38
N ALA A 440 46.93 25.38 35.14
CA ALA A 440 46.05 24.82 36.16
C ALA A 440 46.02 23.29 36.09
N TYR A 441 46.11 22.67 37.26
CA TYR A 441 46.24 21.23 37.43
C TYR A 441 45.27 20.68 38.48
N ASN A 442 44.64 19.56 38.14
CA ASN A 442 43.93 18.72 39.08
C ASN A 442 44.91 17.69 39.63
N ALA A 443 45.16 17.71 40.93
CA ALA A 443 46.01 16.71 41.59
C ALA A 443 45.12 15.74 42.38
N ASP A 444 44.93 14.53 41.83
CA ASP A 444 44.06 13.49 42.39
C ASP A 444 44.91 12.38 43.00
N THR A 445 44.87 12.26 44.34
CA THR A 445 45.65 11.26 45.08
C THR A 445 44.84 10.03 45.51
N LEU A 446 43.68 9.76 44.89
CA LEU A 446 42.91 8.56 45.20
C LEU A 446 43.72 7.29 44.89
N PRO A 447 43.62 6.23 45.71
CA PRO A 447 44.37 4.98 45.47
C PRO A 447 44.08 4.36 44.10
N ALA A 448 42.85 4.52 43.61
CA ALA A 448 42.45 4.04 42.29
C ALA A 448 43.16 4.77 41.13
N ASN A 449 43.72 5.95 41.39
CA ASN A 449 44.34 6.85 40.41
C ASN A 449 45.86 7.02 40.62
N GLY A 450 46.48 6.15 41.44
CA GLY A 450 47.94 6.11 41.65
C GLY A 450 48.40 6.40 43.08
N GLY A 451 47.51 6.87 43.96
CA GLY A 451 47.83 7.14 45.37
C GLY A 451 48.63 8.43 45.58
N ALA A 452 49.43 8.51 46.65
CA ALA A 452 50.28 9.68 46.91
C ALA A 452 51.38 9.82 45.84
N PHE A 453 51.61 11.05 45.37
CA PHE A 453 52.62 11.33 44.36
C PHE A 453 53.29 12.70 44.52
N THR A 454 54.48 12.83 43.94
CA THR A 454 55.27 14.06 43.89
C THR A 454 55.37 14.57 42.47
N VAL A 455 55.12 15.86 42.25
CA VAL A 455 55.42 16.53 40.96
C VAL A 455 56.51 17.56 41.17
N LEU A 456 57.27 17.84 40.12
CA LEU A 456 58.39 18.77 40.17
C LEU A 456 57.97 20.12 39.60
N LEU A 457 58.28 21.19 40.32
CA LEU A 457 58.17 22.56 39.80
C LEU A 457 59.18 22.78 38.66
N PRO A 458 58.99 23.78 37.78
CA PRO A 458 60.01 24.13 36.81
C PRO A 458 61.37 24.45 37.45
N ALA A 459 62.46 23.90 36.90
CA ALA A 459 63.82 24.22 37.33
C ALA A 459 64.31 25.59 36.84
N ALA A 460 63.74 26.12 35.75
CA ALA A 460 64.06 27.43 35.18
C ALA A 460 62.77 28.24 34.87
N PRO A 461 61.98 28.62 35.88
CA PRO A 461 60.76 29.40 35.67
C PRO A 461 61.05 30.85 35.27
N ALA A 462 60.22 31.40 34.38
CA ALA A 462 60.19 32.84 34.15
C ALA A 462 59.51 33.56 35.33
N ILE A 463 59.90 34.81 35.62
CA ILE A 463 59.24 35.64 36.64
C ILE A 463 57.74 35.73 36.31
N GLY A 464 56.88 35.48 37.31
CA GLY A 464 55.43 35.45 37.17
C GLY A 464 54.86 34.11 36.65
N ALA A 465 55.69 33.09 36.45
CA ALA A 465 55.20 31.75 36.16
C ALA A 465 54.37 31.24 37.34
N ALA A 466 53.11 30.89 37.07
CA ALA A 466 52.17 30.43 38.09
C ALA A 466 51.61 29.04 37.75
N LEU A 467 51.42 28.23 38.80
CA LEU A 467 50.73 26.96 38.73
C LEU A 467 49.56 26.98 39.72
N ASP A 468 48.39 26.58 39.27
CA ASP A 468 47.20 26.40 40.10
C ASP A 468 46.98 24.92 40.35
N PHE A 469 46.71 24.54 41.60
CA PHE A 469 46.43 23.15 41.97
C PHE A 469 45.09 23.05 42.69
N THR A 470 44.31 22.04 42.30
CA THR A 470 43.03 21.70 42.93
C THR A 470 43.07 20.25 43.41
N ASP A 471 42.75 20.03 44.68
CA ASP A 471 42.48 18.71 45.25
C ASP A 471 41.08 18.25 44.83
N VAL A 472 40.97 17.74 43.61
CA VAL A 472 39.69 17.37 43.00
C VAL A 472 38.97 16.22 43.70
N SER A 473 39.73 15.38 44.39
CA SER A 473 39.22 14.21 45.10
C SER A 473 39.04 14.44 46.59
N GLY A 474 39.53 15.57 47.13
CA GLY A 474 39.53 15.86 48.55
C GLY A 474 40.43 14.90 49.35
N SER A 475 41.39 14.23 48.70
CA SER A 475 42.10 13.08 49.28
C SER A 475 43.47 13.43 49.82
N TRP A 476 43.91 14.68 49.75
CA TRP A 476 45.23 15.09 50.20
C TRP A 476 45.44 14.93 51.71
N ASN A 477 44.41 14.79 52.53
CA ASN A 477 44.57 14.47 53.96
C ASN A 477 44.91 12.99 54.26
N THR A 478 44.71 12.11 53.28
CA THR A 478 44.85 10.66 53.43
C THR A 478 46.00 10.13 52.57
N ASN A 479 46.14 10.64 51.35
CA ASN A 479 47.27 10.39 50.46
C ASN A 479 47.86 11.73 50.02
N TYR A 480 49.07 12.03 50.48
CA TYR A 480 49.63 13.38 50.34
C TYR A 480 50.04 13.70 48.90
N PHE A 481 49.83 14.94 48.51
CA PHE A 481 50.38 15.52 47.30
C PHE A 481 51.64 16.31 47.65
N THR A 482 52.74 16.09 46.93
CA THR A 482 54.01 16.77 47.21
C THR A 482 54.45 17.61 46.01
N LEU A 483 54.79 18.88 46.24
CA LEU A 483 55.50 19.73 45.30
C LEU A 483 57.01 19.65 45.56
N GLY A 484 57.70 18.98 44.64
CA GLY A 484 59.15 18.91 44.60
C GLY A 484 59.74 20.20 44.01
N ARG A 485 60.72 20.77 44.72
CA ARG A 485 61.37 22.05 44.40
C ARG A 485 62.06 22.12 43.03
N ASN A 486 62.56 20.99 42.55
CA ASN A 486 63.35 20.88 41.34
C ASN A 486 64.50 21.91 41.24
N GLY A 487 65.18 22.15 42.36
CA GLY A 487 66.34 23.04 42.44
C GLY A 487 66.07 24.46 42.91
N ASN A 488 64.80 24.93 42.95
CA ASN A 488 64.44 26.26 43.43
C ASN A 488 63.74 26.20 44.80
N THR A 489 63.93 27.19 45.68
CA THR A 489 63.28 27.19 47.01
C THR A 489 61.77 27.43 46.91
N ILE A 490 60.99 26.87 47.85
CA ILE A 490 59.56 27.13 48.04
C ILE A 490 59.40 27.88 49.37
N GLU A 491 58.74 29.04 49.36
CA GLU A 491 58.62 29.96 50.51
C GLU A 491 59.95 30.33 51.17
N GLY A 492 61.02 30.38 50.37
CA GLY A 492 62.39 30.62 50.86
C GLY A 492 63.04 29.41 51.54
N LEU A 493 62.36 28.27 51.63
CA LEU A 493 62.87 27.03 52.22
C LEU A 493 63.40 26.07 51.15
N SER A 494 64.46 25.34 51.50
CA SER A 494 65.07 24.33 50.63
C SER A 494 64.56 22.93 50.97
N GLU A 495 63.24 22.78 51.10
CA GLU A 495 62.52 21.52 51.31
C GLU A 495 61.26 21.42 50.44
N ASP A 496 60.83 20.20 50.12
CA ASP A 496 59.65 19.97 49.28
C ASP A 496 58.38 20.27 50.07
N PHE A 497 57.35 20.79 49.42
CA PHE A 497 56.13 21.18 50.10
C PHE A 497 55.10 20.05 50.04
N VAL A 498 54.70 19.53 51.20
CA VAL A 498 53.73 18.44 51.32
C VAL A 498 52.37 19.00 51.70
N PHE A 499 51.36 18.76 50.87
CA PHE A 499 49.98 19.13 51.12
C PHE A 499 49.24 17.94 51.74
N ASN A 500 48.83 18.11 53.00
CA ASN A 500 48.19 17.07 53.82
C ASN A 500 46.78 17.47 54.33
N VAL A 501 46.12 18.41 53.66
CA VAL A 501 44.78 18.90 54.00
C VAL A 501 43.86 18.70 52.80
N ALA A 502 42.66 18.18 53.05
CA ALA A 502 41.67 17.85 52.02
C ALA A 502 40.98 19.09 51.44
N GLY A 503 40.70 19.04 50.13
CA GLY A 503 39.84 19.99 49.42
C GLY A 503 40.47 21.36 49.19
N LEU A 504 41.80 21.45 49.25
CA LEU A 504 42.50 22.71 49.02
C LEU A 504 42.54 23.07 47.53
N VAL A 505 42.51 24.38 47.29
CA VAL A 505 42.86 25.01 46.02
C VAL A 505 43.88 26.08 46.32
N PHE A 506 45.01 26.06 45.64
CA PHE A 506 46.05 27.07 45.84
C PHE A 506 46.76 27.39 44.54
N ARG A 507 47.33 28.59 44.48
CA ARG A 507 48.24 29.02 43.43
C ARG A 507 49.64 29.13 44.00
N ILE A 508 50.63 28.76 43.20
CA ILE A 508 52.04 29.00 43.49
C ILE A 508 52.68 29.77 42.34
N GLU A 509 53.40 30.84 42.64
CA GLU A 509 53.99 31.76 41.65
C GLU A 509 55.49 31.97 41.89
N TRP A 510 56.26 32.01 40.80
CA TRP A 510 57.69 32.34 40.83
C TRP A 510 57.92 33.85 40.85
N ASN A 511 58.45 34.38 41.96
CA ASN A 511 58.72 35.82 42.08
C ASN A 511 60.08 36.26 41.50
N GLY A 512 60.84 35.35 40.92
CA GLY A 512 62.22 35.57 40.45
C GLY A 512 63.32 35.01 41.33
N THR A 513 63.01 34.62 42.57
CA THR A 513 63.99 34.06 43.52
C THR A 513 63.48 32.84 44.29
N THR A 514 62.18 32.75 44.57
CA THR A 514 61.55 31.60 45.23
C THR A 514 60.12 31.42 44.73
N TRP A 515 59.59 30.20 44.83
CA TRP A 515 58.18 29.91 44.61
C TRP A 515 57.37 30.33 45.83
N ARG A 516 56.28 31.08 45.65
CA ARG A 516 55.39 31.52 46.73
C ARG A 516 53.96 31.09 46.51
N LEU A 517 53.35 30.53 47.54
CA LEU A 517 51.92 30.29 47.62
C LEU A 517 51.22 31.64 47.78
N ILE A 518 50.15 31.84 47.01
CA ILE A 518 49.40 33.10 46.97
C ILE A 518 47.90 32.88 47.11
#